data_AF-A0A937Y1I3-F1
#
_entry.id   AF-A0A937Y1I3-F1
#
_cell.length_a   1.000
_cell.length_b   1.000
_cell.length_c   1.000
_cell.angle_alpha   90.00
_cell.angle_beta   90.00
_cell.angle_gamma   90.00
#
_symmetry.space_group_name_H-M   'P 1'
#
loop_
_entity.id
_entity.type
_entity.pdbx_description
1 polymer ?
#
loop_
_entity_poly.entity_id
_entity_poly.type
_entity_poly.pdbx_seq_one_letter_code
_entity_poly.pdbx_strand_id
1 'polypeptide(L)'
;MSALYLFFVAAVWVFLTLLLWRTWCRWRVKEGGSPRTRDAIALFIGALWFGASFWYAGGRTIYYDMEVNRLCKQDGGVKVYEQVKLPAERFDKWGNVGVPNKRHAKPSDDYYFETEIRYLRTGNPSLQRASTVLVRRSDGKVLGESVRYGRGGGDLPGPWHGSSFSCPSIGEAEGSLETSIFLIAKNLK
;
A
#
# COMPACT_ATOMS: atom_id res chain seq x y z
N MET A 1 -3.86 15.50 -13.14
CA MET A 1 -3.10 15.86 -14.37
C MET A 1 -4.04 15.75 -15.57
N SER A 2 -3.92 16.65 -16.55
CA SER A 2 -4.86 16.74 -17.71
C SER A 2 -4.64 15.61 -18.72
N ALA A 3 -5.69 15.16 -19.41
CA ALA A 3 -5.63 14.20 -20.52
C ALA A 3 -4.61 14.62 -21.61
N LEU A 4 -4.40 15.94 -21.78
CA LEU A 4 -3.39 16.49 -22.69
C LEU A 4 -1.96 16.02 -22.36
N TYR A 5 -1.65 15.81 -21.08
CA TYR A 5 -0.34 15.31 -20.66
C TYR A 5 -0.11 13.87 -21.12
N LEU A 6 -1.13 13.01 -21.00
CA LEU A 6 -1.03 11.62 -21.47
C LEU A 6 -0.86 11.55 -22.99
N PHE A 7 -1.64 12.34 -23.74
CA PHE A 7 -1.48 12.43 -25.20
C PHE A 7 -0.09 12.94 -25.60
N PHE A 8 0.42 13.95 -24.88
CA PHE A 8 1.78 14.45 -25.11
C PHE A 8 2.84 13.37 -24.85
N VAL A 9 2.77 12.67 -23.71
CA VAL A 9 3.69 11.58 -23.38
C VAL A 9 3.60 10.45 -24.42
N ALA A 10 2.40 10.05 -24.83
CA ALA A 10 2.20 9.03 -25.85
C ALA A 10 2.77 9.48 -27.21
N ALA A 11 2.53 10.73 -27.62
CA ALA A 11 3.05 11.29 -28.87
C ALA A 11 4.58 11.35 -28.86
N VAL A 12 5.19 11.77 -27.74
CA VAL A 12 6.65 11.75 -27.55
C VAL A 12 7.19 10.32 -27.66
N TRP A 13 6.53 9.35 -27.02
CA TRP A 13 6.91 7.93 -27.10
C TRP A 13 6.83 7.37 -28.52
N VAL A 14 5.75 7.65 -29.25
CA VAL A 14 5.59 7.22 -30.65
C VAL A 14 6.65 7.90 -31.53
N PHE A 15 6.87 9.19 -31.36
CA PHE A 15 7.86 9.95 -32.12
C PHE A 15 9.28 9.43 -31.90
N LEU A 16 9.69 9.19 -30.64
CA LEU A 16 10.99 8.61 -30.31
C LEU A 16 11.15 7.20 -30.87
N THR A 17 10.10 6.37 -30.81
CA THR A 17 10.11 5.02 -31.41
C THR A 17 10.31 5.09 -32.92
N LEU A 18 9.61 6.00 -33.60
CA LEU A 18 9.74 6.21 -35.04
C LEU A 18 11.11 6.76 -35.43
N LEU A 19 11.70 7.65 -34.61
CA LEU A 19 13.05 8.15 -34.82
C LEU A 19 14.08 7.03 -34.67
N LEU A 20 14.00 6.23 -33.59
CA LEU A 20 14.87 5.08 -33.37
C LEU A 20 14.75 4.05 -34.51
N TRP A 21 13.52 3.77 -34.97
CA TRP A 21 13.29 2.89 -36.12
C TRP A 21 13.90 3.45 -37.41
N ARG A 22 13.73 4.75 -37.69
CA ARG A 22 14.28 5.40 -38.88
C ARG A 22 15.80 5.46 -38.87
N THR A 23 16.41 5.81 -37.74
CA THR A 23 17.87 5.80 -37.60
C THR A 23 18.40 4.38 -37.71
N TRP A 24 17.74 3.41 -37.10
CA TRP A 24 18.05 1.99 -37.24
C TRP A 24 18.05 1.53 -38.70
N CYS A 25 16.98 1.81 -39.45
CA CYS A 25 16.89 1.46 -40.87
C CYS A 25 17.96 2.13 -41.73
N ARG A 26 18.28 3.40 -41.47
CA ARG A 26 19.35 4.12 -42.18
C ARG A 26 20.74 3.58 -41.85
N TRP A 27 20.98 3.26 -40.58
CA TRP A 27 22.22 2.64 -40.12
C TRP A 27 22.37 1.23 -40.70
N ARG A 28 21.23 0.53 -40.89
CA ARG A 28 21.21 -0.80 -41.48
C ARG A 28 21.81 -0.86 -42.89
N VAL A 29 21.62 0.21 -43.66
CA VAL A 29 22.02 0.33 -45.06
C VAL A 29 23.43 0.91 -45.24
N LYS A 30 23.95 1.69 -44.27
CA LYS A 30 25.17 2.50 -44.46
C LYS A 30 26.48 1.89 -43.94
N GLU A 31 26.45 0.93 -43.02
CA GLU A 31 27.69 0.43 -42.39
C GLU A 31 28.00 -1.05 -42.68
N GLY A 32 29.25 -1.30 -43.06
CA GLY A 32 29.86 -2.62 -43.26
C GLY A 32 30.28 -3.35 -41.98
N GLY A 33 29.60 -3.08 -40.85
CA GLY A 33 29.81 -3.80 -39.60
C GLY A 33 29.18 -5.21 -39.60
N SER A 34 29.69 -6.09 -38.74
CA SER A 34 29.14 -7.44 -38.53
C SER A 34 27.64 -7.37 -38.21
N PRO A 35 26.76 -8.06 -38.95
CA PRO A 35 25.31 -8.06 -38.72
C PRO A 35 24.94 -8.41 -37.28
N ARG A 36 25.69 -9.33 -36.65
CA ARG A 36 25.44 -9.80 -35.28
C ARG A 36 25.59 -8.72 -34.22
N THR A 37 26.61 -7.87 -34.34
CA THR A 37 26.86 -6.80 -33.36
C THR A 37 25.77 -5.75 -33.41
N ARG A 38 25.29 -5.45 -34.62
CA ARG A 38 24.19 -4.51 -34.83
C ARG A 38 22.92 -5.06 -34.19
N ASP A 39 22.50 -6.27 -34.55
CA ASP A 39 21.27 -6.87 -34.01
C ASP A 39 21.30 -6.94 -32.48
N ALA A 40 22.45 -7.23 -31.87
CA ALA A 40 22.62 -7.22 -30.41
C ALA A 40 22.37 -5.83 -29.79
N ILE A 41 22.88 -4.75 -30.40
CA ILE A 41 22.65 -3.38 -29.94
C ILE A 41 21.17 -3.01 -30.03
N ALA A 42 20.49 -3.35 -31.13
CA ALA A 42 19.05 -3.09 -31.27
C ALA A 42 18.23 -3.83 -30.21
N LEU A 43 18.54 -5.11 -29.96
CA LEU A 43 17.86 -5.89 -28.93
C LEU A 43 18.05 -5.28 -27.55
N PHE A 44 19.27 -4.81 -27.24
CA PHE A 44 19.55 -4.17 -25.96
C PHE A 44 18.77 -2.86 -25.77
N ILE A 45 18.78 -1.98 -26.78
CA ILE A 45 18.02 -0.72 -26.73
C ILE A 45 16.51 -1.01 -26.63
N GLY A 46 16.01 -1.98 -27.41
CA GLY A 46 14.62 -2.42 -27.34
C GLY A 46 14.25 -2.92 -25.94
N ALA A 47 15.08 -3.76 -25.34
CA ALA A 47 14.85 -4.26 -23.98
C ALA A 47 14.81 -3.14 -22.93
N LEU A 48 15.73 -2.16 -23.02
CA LEU A 48 15.71 -0.99 -22.13
C LEU A 48 14.44 -0.15 -22.32
N TRP A 49 14.01 0.06 -23.57
CA TRP A 49 12.80 0.80 -23.91
C TRP A 49 11.55 0.14 -23.31
N PHE A 50 11.35 -1.16 -23.58
CA PHE A 50 10.22 -1.92 -23.04
C PHE A 50 10.27 -2.03 -21.52
N GLY A 51 11.46 -2.24 -20.94
CA GLY A 51 11.64 -2.28 -19.48
C GLY A 51 11.25 -0.96 -18.81
N ALA A 52 11.65 0.18 -19.39
CA ALA A 52 11.28 1.50 -18.89
C ALA A 52 9.76 1.76 -19.02
N SER A 53 9.14 1.37 -20.14
CA SER A 53 7.69 1.47 -20.32
C SER A 53 6.94 0.65 -19.27
N PHE A 54 7.35 -0.60 -19.07
CA PHE A 54 6.73 -1.51 -18.12
C PHE A 54 6.85 -0.98 -16.69
N TRP A 55 8.04 -0.48 -16.32
CA TRP A 55 8.26 0.14 -15.02
C TRP A 55 7.32 1.33 -14.77
N TYR A 56 7.16 2.20 -15.77
CA TYR A 56 6.30 3.37 -15.63
C TYR A 56 4.81 3.01 -15.58
N ALA A 57 4.38 2.02 -16.37
CA ALA A 57 2.98 1.64 -16.53
C ALA A 57 2.42 0.82 -15.36
N GLY A 58 3.21 -0.09 -14.77
CA GLY A 58 2.68 -0.98 -13.72
C GLY A 58 3.73 -1.66 -12.85
N GLY A 59 4.99 -1.73 -13.29
CA GLY A 59 6.06 -2.39 -12.53
C GLY A 59 6.26 -1.78 -11.13
N ARG A 60 6.10 -0.46 -10.99
CA ARG A 60 6.14 0.22 -9.68
C ARG A 60 5.06 -0.29 -8.75
N THR A 61 3.80 -0.34 -9.20
CA THR A 61 2.67 -0.80 -8.37
C THR A 61 2.91 -2.20 -7.84
N ILE A 62 3.30 -3.13 -8.72
CA ILE A 62 3.62 -4.53 -8.34
C ILE A 62 4.76 -4.58 -7.33
N TYR A 63 5.84 -3.82 -7.57
CA TYR A 63 6.98 -3.75 -6.64
C TYR A 63 6.55 -3.30 -5.24
N TYR A 64 5.75 -2.24 -5.14
CA TYR A 64 5.32 -1.72 -3.83
C TYR A 64 4.24 -2.59 -3.17
N ASP A 65 3.41 -3.31 -3.93
CA ASP A 65 2.49 -4.30 -3.37
C ASP A 65 3.27 -5.46 -2.72
N MET A 66 4.34 -5.92 -3.37
CA MET A 66 5.26 -6.91 -2.78
C MET A 66 5.97 -6.36 -1.53
N GLU A 67 6.38 -5.08 -1.55
CA GLU A 67 7.02 -4.46 -0.39
C GLU A 67 6.05 -4.30 0.79
N VAL A 68 4.79 -3.91 0.53
CA VAL A 68 3.72 -3.91 1.56
C VAL A 68 3.57 -5.30 2.16
N ASN A 69 3.51 -6.34 1.33
CA ASN A 69 3.40 -7.72 1.81
C ASN A 69 4.63 -8.16 2.63
N ARG A 70 5.83 -7.75 2.21
CA ARG A 70 7.07 -8.05 2.92
C ARG A 70 7.05 -7.42 4.32
N LEU A 71 6.67 -6.15 4.43
CA LEU A 71 6.54 -5.43 5.70
C LEU A 71 5.43 -6.04 6.57
N CYS A 72 4.29 -6.34 5.97
CA CYS A 72 3.16 -6.99 6.65
C CYS A 72 3.54 -8.33 7.29
N LYS A 73 4.39 -9.13 6.63
CA LYS A 73 4.92 -10.39 7.20
C LYS A 73 5.87 -10.19 8.38
N GLN A 74 6.49 -9.02 8.53
CA GLN A 74 7.45 -8.76 9.61
C GLN A 74 6.73 -8.39 10.91
N ASP A 75 5.82 -7.42 10.86
CA ASP A 75 5.13 -6.91 12.05
C ASP A 75 3.66 -6.54 11.83
N GLY A 76 3.09 -6.84 10.66
CA GLY A 76 1.69 -6.56 10.35
C GLY A 76 0.73 -7.51 11.06
N GLY A 77 -0.51 -7.05 11.23
CA GLY A 77 -1.55 -7.78 11.93
C GLY A 77 -1.78 -7.31 13.37
N VAL A 78 -2.55 -8.09 14.12
CA VAL A 78 -2.92 -7.81 15.51
C VAL A 78 -1.99 -8.55 16.45
N LYS A 79 -1.47 -7.83 17.45
CA LYS A 79 -0.78 -8.38 18.61
C LYS A 79 -1.56 -8.02 19.86
N VAL A 80 -1.94 -9.04 20.62
CA VAL A 80 -2.65 -8.89 21.89
C VAL A 80 -1.65 -9.07 23.02
N TYR A 81 -1.55 -8.07 23.89
CA TYR A 81 -0.70 -8.13 25.08
C TYR A 81 -1.48 -8.58 26.31
N GLU A 82 -2.74 -8.14 26.42
CA GLU A 82 -3.62 -8.50 27.52
C GLU A 82 -5.06 -8.65 27.00
N GLN A 83 -5.70 -9.75 27.40
CA GLN A 83 -7.11 -9.98 27.13
C GLN A 83 -7.94 -9.52 28.32
N VAL A 84 -9.07 -8.89 28.05
CA VAL A 84 -9.98 -8.36 29.07
C VAL A 84 -11.32 -9.03 28.96
N LYS A 85 -11.80 -9.60 30.06
CA LYS A 85 -13.15 -10.16 30.14
C LYS A 85 -14.14 -9.07 30.49
N LEU A 86 -15.07 -8.79 29.58
CA LEU A 86 -16.14 -7.82 29.78
C LEU A 86 -17.49 -8.54 29.90
N PRO A 87 -18.44 -7.97 30.65
CA PRO A 87 -19.78 -8.54 30.75
C PRO A 87 -20.51 -8.37 29.40
N ALA A 88 -21.43 -9.27 29.09
CA ALA A 88 -22.04 -9.39 27.75
C ALA A 88 -22.79 -8.12 27.32
N GLU A 89 -23.27 -7.33 28.28
CA GLU A 89 -24.02 -6.09 28.08
C GLU A 89 -23.14 -4.96 27.50
N ARG A 90 -21.81 -5.09 27.56
CA ARG A 90 -20.87 -4.11 26.97
C ARG A 90 -20.65 -4.33 25.48
N PHE A 91 -21.12 -5.43 24.92
CA PHE A 91 -20.98 -5.73 23.50
C PHE A 91 -22.26 -5.32 22.74
N ASP A 92 -22.08 -4.70 21.59
CA ASP A 92 -23.18 -4.43 20.68
C ASP A 92 -23.67 -5.71 19.97
N LYS A 93 -24.72 -5.57 19.15
CA LYS A 93 -25.30 -6.70 18.38
C LYS A 93 -24.34 -7.33 17.36
N TRP A 94 -23.19 -6.70 17.10
CA TRP A 94 -22.14 -7.17 16.20
C TRP A 94 -20.90 -7.68 16.95
N GLY A 95 -20.91 -7.65 18.29
CA GLY A 95 -19.80 -8.11 19.12
C GLY A 95 -18.67 -7.10 19.31
N ASN A 96 -18.91 -5.81 19.05
CA ASN A 96 -17.94 -4.74 19.30
C ASN A 96 -18.21 -4.06 20.65
N VAL A 97 -17.16 -3.51 21.26
CA VAL A 97 -17.28 -2.74 22.51
C VAL A 97 -17.50 -1.26 22.20
N GLY A 98 -17.15 -0.81 20.99
CA GLY A 98 -17.36 0.56 20.54
C GLY A 98 -16.39 1.53 21.20
N VAL A 99 -15.11 1.16 21.22
CA VAL A 99 -14.08 1.97 21.87
C VAL A 99 -13.85 3.25 21.06
N PRO A 100 -13.89 4.45 21.67
CA PRO A 100 -13.71 5.69 20.93
C PRO A 100 -12.23 5.97 20.63
N ASN A 101 -11.97 6.76 19.58
CA ASN A 101 -10.66 7.34 19.34
C ASN A 101 -10.30 8.30 20.50
N LYS A 102 -9.04 8.35 20.92
CA LYS A 102 -8.55 9.25 21.99
C LYS A 102 -9.05 10.69 21.84
N ARG A 103 -9.14 11.22 20.61
CA ARG A 103 -9.62 12.58 20.32
C ARG A 103 -11.09 12.82 20.68
N HIS A 104 -11.88 11.75 20.75
CA HIS A 104 -13.31 11.79 21.04
C HIS A 104 -13.66 11.06 22.35
N ALA A 105 -12.68 10.44 23.00
CA ALA A 105 -12.87 9.72 24.24
C ALA A 105 -13.14 10.70 25.39
N LYS A 106 -14.22 10.44 26.13
CA LYS A 106 -14.59 11.16 27.34
C LYS A 106 -13.74 10.67 28.52
N PRO A 107 -13.61 11.49 29.59
CA PRO A 107 -12.95 11.04 30.82
C PRO A 107 -13.62 9.82 31.46
N SER A 108 -14.92 9.60 31.20
CA SER A 108 -15.71 8.46 31.67
C SER A 108 -15.45 7.16 30.89
N ASP A 109 -14.74 7.21 29.76
CA ASP A 109 -14.53 6.02 28.93
C ASP A 109 -13.35 5.20 29.45
N ASP A 110 -13.59 3.91 29.73
CA ASP A 110 -12.61 2.97 30.30
C ASP A 110 -11.43 2.68 29.34
N TYR A 111 -11.70 2.74 28.03
CA TYR A 111 -10.78 2.41 26.97
C TYR A 111 -10.81 3.49 25.88
N TYR A 112 -9.70 3.65 25.18
CA TYR A 112 -9.64 4.42 23.95
C TYR A 112 -8.60 3.82 23.02
N PHE A 113 -8.71 4.12 21.73
CA PHE A 113 -7.67 3.76 20.77
C PHE A 113 -6.95 4.99 20.22
N GLU A 114 -5.68 4.82 19.88
CA GLU A 114 -4.86 5.81 19.20
C GLU A 114 -4.40 5.24 17.87
N THR A 115 -4.49 6.05 16.81
CA THR A 115 -3.99 5.67 15.50
C THR A 115 -2.87 6.62 15.10
N GLU A 116 -1.69 6.06 14.83
CA GLU A 116 -0.55 6.77 14.29
C GLU A 116 -0.33 6.34 12.83
N ILE A 117 -0.20 7.32 11.93
CA ILE A 117 0.13 7.07 10.53
C ILE A 117 1.54 7.59 10.27
N ARG A 118 2.44 6.69 9.91
CA ARG A 118 3.81 7.00 9.52
C ARG A 118 4.00 6.78 8.02
N TYR A 119 4.39 7.83 7.31
CA TYR A 119 4.79 7.72 5.91
C TYR A 119 6.20 7.13 5.81
N LEU A 120 6.33 5.97 5.20
CA LEU A 120 7.61 5.36 4.85
C LEU A 120 8.14 5.94 3.52
N ARG A 121 7.20 6.33 2.65
CA ARG A 121 7.48 6.99 1.38
C ARG A 121 6.35 7.94 1.04
N THR A 122 6.70 9.15 0.63
CA THR A 122 5.77 10.14 0.10
C THR A 122 5.85 10.20 -1.43
N GLY A 123 4.80 10.71 -2.07
CA GLY A 123 4.71 10.83 -3.53
C GLY A 123 3.86 9.76 -4.20
N ASN A 124 4.16 9.46 -5.48
CA ASN A 124 3.40 8.52 -6.30
C ASN A 124 4.29 7.34 -6.77
N PRO A 125 4.21 6.15 -6.14
CA PRO A 125 3.29 5.76 -5.06
C PRO A 125 3.73 6.24 -3.67
N SER A 126 2.76 6.34 -2.77
CA SER A 126 2.97 6.54 -1.34
C SER A 126 2.94 5.21 -0.61
N LEU A 127 3.76 5.08 0.43
CA LEU A 127 3.81 3.93 1.31
C LEU A 127 3.67 4.40 2.76
N GLN A 128 2.72 3.84 3.47
CA GLN A 128 2.42 4.23 4.85
C GLN A 128 2.24 3.01 5.76
N ARG A 129 2.61 3.20 7.02
CA ARG A 129 2.35 2.28 8.14
C ARG A 129 1.34 2.96 9.05
N ALA A 130 0.18 2.35 9.26
CA ALA A 130 -0.78 2.79 10.26
C ALA A 130 -0.74 1.81 11.44
N SER A 131 -0.58 2.35 12.64
CA SER A 131 -0.52 1.61 13.90
C SER A 131 -1.67 2.07 14.76
N THR A 132 -2.57 1.17 15.12
CA THR A 132 -3.65 1.41 16.06
C THR A 132 -3.36 0.69 17.36
N VAL A 133 -3.26 1.42 18.46
CA VAL A 133 -3.06 0.86 19.80
C VAL A 133 -4.31 1.06 20.64
N LEU A 134 -4.71 0.03 21.38
CA LEU A 134 -5.83 0.09 22.30
C LEU A 134 -5.32 0.19 23.73
N VAL A 135 -5.74 1.23 24.44
CA VAL A 135 -5.21 1.61 25.75
C VAL A 135 -6.32 1.61 26.78
N ARG A 136 -6.05 1.02 27.95
CA ARG A 136 -6.91 1.14 29.13
C ARG A 136 -6.61 2.45 29.84
N ARG A 137 -7.65 3.23 30.15
CA ARG A 137 -7.50 4.55 30.76
C ARG A 137 -7.01 4.52 32.20
N SER A 138 -7.44 3.53 33.00
CA SER A 138 -7.18 3.49 34.44
C SER A 138 -5.69 3.36 34.80
N ASP A 139 -4.93 2.62 34.00
CA ASP A 139 -3.49 2.34 34.21
C ASP A 139 -2.60 2.83 33.05
N GLY A 140 -3.20 3.31 31.95
CA GLY A 140 -2.48 3.70 30.75
C GLY A 140 -1.85 2.52 29.99
N LYS A 141 -2.25 1.28 30.30
CA LYS A 141 -1.64 0.08 29.72
C LYS A 141 -2.16 -0.19 28.32
N VAL A 142 -1.25 -0.54 27.41
CA VAL A 142 -1.59 -0.98 26.05
C VAL A 142 -2.05 -2.44 26.11
N LEU A 143 -3.29 -2.69 25.70
CA LEU A 143 -3.90 -4.03 25.69
C LEU A 143 -3.59 -4.80 24.41
N GLY A 144 -3.40 -4.08 23.31
CA GLY A 144 -2.97 -4.64 22.04
C GLY A 144 -2.69 -3.56 21.01
N GLU A 145 -2.08 -3.99 19.90
CA GLU A 145 -1.78 -3.16 18.75
C GLU A 145 -2.20 -3.87 17.46
N SER A 146 -2.62 -3.07 16.47
CA SER A 146 -2.87 -3.50 15.11
C SER A 146 -2.02 -2.67 14.17
N VAL A 147 -1.18 -3.33 13.38
CA VAL A 147 -0.31 -2.68 12.40
C VAL A 147 -0.77 -3.05 11.01
N ARG A 148 -0.96 -2.02 10.17
CA ARG A 148 -1.26 -2.20 8.74
C ARG A 148 -0.32 -1.37 7.88
N TYR A 149 0.04 -1.94 6.75
CA TYR A 149 0.78 -1.27 5.70
C TYR A 149 -0.13 -0.99 4.52
N GLY A 150 0.07 0.15 3.87
CA GLY A 150 -0.72 0.53 2.72
C GLY A 150 0.11 1.24 1.66
N ARG A 151 -0.15 0.91 0.40
CA ARG A 151 0.27 1.67 -0.77
C ARG A 151 -0.90 2.50 -1.30
N GLY A 152 -0.64 3.76 -1.62
CA GLY A 152 -1.55 4.59 -2.42
C GLY A 152 -0.91 5.02 -3.74
N GLY A 153 -1.64 4.89 -4.85
CA GLY A 153 -1.18 5.29 -6.18
C GLY A 153 -0.08 4.39 -6.74
N GLY A 154 0.65 4.86 -7.74
CA GLY A 154 1.63 4.10 -8.52
C GLY A 154 1.14 3.81 -9.93
N ASP A 155 -0.15 4.00 -10.16
CA ASP A 155 -0.80 3.85 -11.45
C ASP A 155 -0.39 4.95 -12.42
N LEU A 156 -0.73 4.71 -13.68
CA LEU A 156 -0.64 5.71 -14.72
C LEU A 156 -1.42 6.97 -14.32
N PRO A 157 -0.84 8.17 -14.55
CA PRO A 157 -1.51 9.41 -14.22
C PRO A 157 -2.78 9.55 -15.07
N GLY A 158 -3.94 9.81 -14.46
CA GLY A 158 -5.20 9.95 -15.19
C GLY A 158 -6.31 10.61 -14.36
N PRO A 159 -7.51 10.79 -14.94
CA PRO A 159 -8.68 11.33 -14.23
C PRO A 159 -9.30 10.34 -13.21
N TRP A 160 -8.82 9.11 -13.14
CA TRP A 160 -9.27 8.09 -12.18
C TRP A 160 -8.58 8.23 -10.83
N HIS A 161 -9.22 7.71 -9.78
CA HIS A 161 -8.58 7.56 -8.48
C HIS A 161 -7.43 6.54 -8.58
N GLY A 162 -6.31 6.85 -7.92
CA GLY A 162 -5.21 5.91 -7.79
C GLY A 162 -5.67 4.64 -7.07
N SER A 163 -5.16 3.49 -7.50
CA SER A 163 -5.33 2.23 -6.81
C SER A 163 -4.71 2.30 -5.41
N SER A 164 -5.18 1.45 -4.53
CA SER A 164 -4.59 1.26 -3.22
C SER A 164 -4.47 -0.22 -2.91
N PHE A 165 -3.50 -0.57 -2.09
CA PHE A 165 -3.28 -1.91 -1.61
C PHE A 165 -2.93 -1.86 -0.13
N SER A 166 -3.47 -2.77 0.67
CA SER A 166 -3.26 -2.80 2.12
C SER A 166 -3.08 -4.21 2.63
N CYS A 167 -2.19 -4.37 3.62
CA CYS A 167 -2.01 -5.62 4.35
C CYS A 167 -1.80 -5.34 5.85
N PRO A 168 -2.62 -5.93 6.75
CA PRO A 168 -3.86 -6.68 6.46
C PRO A 168 -4.89 -5.79 5.76
N SER A 169 -5.98 -6.37 5.25
CA SER A 169 -7.09 -5.54 4.75
C SER A 169 -7.67 -4.69 5.88
N ILE A 170 -8.31 -3.55 5.55
CA ILE A 170 -8.79 -2.60 6.57
C ILE A 170 -9.78 -3.28 7.54
N GLY A 171 -10.69 -4.10 7.02
CA GLY A 171 -11.67 -4.83 7.84
C GLY A 171 -11.02 -5.84 8.78
N GLU A 172 -9.99 -6.54 8.31
CA GLU A 172 -9.24 -7.49 9.13
C GLU A 172 -8.41 -6.78 10.20
N ALA A 173 -7.74 -5.67 9.88
CA ALA A 173 -6.86 -4.99 10.82
C ALA A 173 -7.62 -4.26 11.95
N GLU A 174 -8.67 -3.51 11.63
CA GLU A 174 -9.37 -2.67 12.60
C GLU A 174 -10.44 -3.47 13.38
N GLY A 175 -11.22 -4.32 12.71
CA GLY A 175 -12.27 -5.12 13.36
C GLY A 175 -11.73 -6.26 14.24
N SER A 176 -10.54 -6.79 13.94
CA SER A 176 -9.99 -7.89 14.74
C SER A 176 -9.34 -7.43 16.05
N LEU A 177 -8.96 -6.15 16.19
CA LEU A 177 -8.26 -5.69 17.39
C LEU A 177 -9.16 -5.72 18.63
N GLU A 178 -10.35 -5.10 18.55
CA GLU A 178 -11.31 -5.10 19.66
C GLU A 178 -11.77 -6.52 20.01
N THR A 179 -12.14 -7.29 19.00
CA THR A 179 -12.65 -8.67 19.17
C THR A 179 -11.60 -9.65 19.69
N SER A 180 -10.30 -9.39 19.44
CA SER A 180 -9.21 -10.23 19.99
C SER A 180 -8.81 -9.85 21.42
N ILE A 181 -9.03 -8.59 21.82
CA ILE A 181 -8.71 -8.10 23.18
C ILE A 181 -9.87 -8.38 24.15
N PHE A 182 -11.11 -8.10 23.74
CA PHE A 182 -12.27 -8.18 24.61
C PHE A 182 -12.98 -9.52 24.46
N LEU A 183 -12.98 -10.30 25.53
CA LEU A 183 -13.68 -11.57 25.61
C LEU A 183 -14.96 -11.41 26.42
N ILE A 184 -16.03 -12.08 25.97
CA ILE A 184 -17.26 -12.17 26.76
C ILE A 184 -16.97 -13.02 28.00
N ALA A 185 -17.18 -12.45 29.18
CA ALA A 185 -17.19 -13.20 30.43
C ALA A 185 -18.35 -14.20 30.38
N LYS A 186 -18.07 -15.45 30.01
CA LYS A 186 -19.05 -16.52 30.22
C LYS A 186 -19.24 -16.65 31.72
N ASN A 187 -20.47 -16.42 32.19
CA ASN A 187 -20.87 -16.76 33.56
C ASN A 187 -20.52 -18.24 33.76
N LEU A 188 -19.48 -18.51 34.56
CA LEU A 188 -19.25 -19.82 35.14
C LEU A 188 -20.43 -20.02 36.11
N LYS A 189 -21.46 -20.70 35.60
CA LYS A 189 -22.49 -21.31 36.44
C LYS A 189 -21.88 -22.49 37.19
#